data_AF-E4U0Q7-F1
#
_entry.id   AF-E4U0Q7-F1
#
_cell.length_a   1.000
_cell.length_b   1.000
_cell.length_c   1.000
_cell.angle_alpha   90.00
_cell.angle_beta   90.00
_cell.angle_gamma   90.00
#
_symmetry.space_group_name_H-M   'P 1'
#
loop_
_entity.id
_entity.type
_entity.pdbx_description
1 polymer ?
#
loop_
_entity_poly.entity_id
_entity_poly.type
_entity_poly.pdbx_seq_one_letter_code
_entity_poly.pdbx_strand_id
1 'polypeptide(L)'
;MRFTIDEYAKTFKMSKEMIQNKLRTKRLNYIIEGGITYIIVPRSSLEEDKRQELTQKKTTASSTPAPQKTTVGMIIALYQKENQQLKLKIKELEAKIDRLVYDKEQMLIAERERIEDIYAAKDEQLKNFFEVINTKLLLSQENRIHDVDISSTPEQTAASSLSNGIIELKRYLKFIGMGSNERKIVKRRFELAYGSDVRIIQKEGEFYVDLSKYDYTDFLS
;
A
#
# COMPACT_ATOMS: atom_id res chain seq x y z
N MET A 1 -33.14 -24.38 -23.28
CA MET A 1 -33.24 -25.75 -22.72
C MET A 1 -33.37 -25.64 -21.21
N ARG A 2 -34.08 -26.56 -20.55
CA ARG A 2 -34.29 -26.57 -19.10
C ARG A 2 -33.49 -27.72 -18.50
N PHE A 3 -32.64 -27.42 -17.52
CA PHE A 3 -31.86 -28.43 -16.80
C PHE A 3 -32.22 -28.37 -15.32
N THR A 4 -32.33 -29.52 -14.67
CA THR A 4 -32.34 -29.54 -13.20
C THR A 4 -30.97 -29.09 -12.67
N ILE A 5 -30.89 -28.73 -11.39
CA ILE A 5 -29.62 -28.34 -10.74
C ILE A 5 -28.56 -29.45 -10.91
N ASP A 6 -28.96 -30.71 -10.81
CA ASP A 6 -28.07 -31.87 -10.90
C ASP A 6 -27.58 -32.12 -12.33
N GLU A 7 -28.46 -31.98 -13.32
CA GLU A 7 -28.07 -32.07 -14.73
C GLU A 7 -27.17 -30.91 -15.14
N TYR A 8 -27.46 -29.70 -14.65
CA TYR A 8 -26.63 -28.52 -14.89
C TYR A 8 -25.23 -28.70 -14.27
N ALA A 9 -25.14 -29.26 -13.06
CA ALA A 9 -23.87 -29.57 -12.41
C ALA A 9 -23.01 -30.53 -13.24
N LYS A 10 -23.61 -31.62 -13.72
CA LYS A 10 -22.93 -32.62 -14.54
C LYS A 10 -22.51 -32.06 -15.90
N THR A 11 -23.40 -31.34 -16.57
CA THR A 11 -23.14 -30.81 -17.92
C THR A 11 -22.10 -29.70 -17.92
N PHE A 12 -22.08 -28.82 -16.92
CA PHE A 12 -21.15 -27.68 -16.87
C PHE A 12 -19.94 -27.90 -15.96
N LYS A 13 -19.77 -29.10 -15.39
CA LYS A 13 -18.70 -29.44 -14.42
C LYS A 13 -18.65 -28.41 -13.26
N MET A 14 -19.82 -28.05 -12.76
CA MET A 14 -20.01 -27.06 -11.70
C MET A 14 -20.52 -27.76 -10.44
N SER A 15 -20.05 -27.35 -9.26
CA SER A 15 -20.60 -27.89 -7.99
C SER A 15 -22.04 -27.39 -7.76
N LYS A 16 -22.86 -28.21 -7.07
CA LYS A 16 -24.25 -27.85 -6.73
C LYS A 16 -24.31 -26.54 -5.94
N GLU A 17 -23.35 -26.33 -5.03
CA GLU A 17 -23.21 -25.12 -4.22
C GLU A 17 -22.91 -23.88 -5.07
N MET A 18 -22.02 -24.01 -6.07
CA MET A 18 -21.70 -22.91 -6.98
C MET A 18 -22.92 -22.51 -7.82
N ILE A 19 -23.75 -23.47 -8.21
CA ILE A 19 -25.00 -23.21 -8.94
C ILE A 19 -26.00 -22.49 -8.03
N GLN A 20 -26.17 -22.93 -6.79
CA GLN A 20 -27.01 -22.24 -5.80
C GLN A 20 -26.55 -20.80 -5.54
N ASN A 21 -25.24 -20.56 -5.47
CA ASN A 21 -24.71 -19.21 -5.32
C ASN A 21 -25.00 -18.33 -6.56
N LYS A 22 -24.88 -18.90 -7.77
CA LYS A 22 -25.24 -18.21 -9.02
C LYS A 22 -26.75 -17.94 -9.13
N LEU A 23 -27.58 -18.82 -8.56
CA LEU A 23 -29.03 -18.63 -8.46
C LEU A 23 -29.38 -17.49 -7.50
N ARG A 24 -28.77 -17.48 -6.31
CA ARG A 24 -28.94 -16.41 -5.30
C ARG A 24 -28.51 -15.04 -5.82
N THR A 25 -27.44 -15.01 -6.60
CA THR A 25 -26.92 -13.77 -7.23
C THR A 25 -27.65 -13.39 -8.52
N LYS A 26 -28.74 -14.08 -8.89
CA LYS A 26 -29.55 -13.85 -10.10
C LYS A 26 -28.76 -13.85 -11.41
N ARG A 27 -27.62 -14.54 -11.45
CA ARG A 27 -26.78 -14.67 -12.66
C ARG A 27 -27.25 -15.78 -13.60
N LEU A 28 -28.19 -16.62 -13.15
CA LEU A 28 -28.81 -17.68 -13.93
C LEU A 28 -30.32 -17.48 -13.96
N ASN A 29 -30.90 -17.63 -15.14
CA ASN A 29 -32.35 -17.64 -15.31
C ASN A 29 -32.90 -19.00 -14.87
N TYR A 30 -33.95 -19.01 -14.05
CA TYR A 30 -34.56 -20.24 -13.56
C TYR A 30 -36.08 -20.14 -13.50
N ILE A 31 -36.73 -21.30 -13.50
CA ILE A 31 -38.17 -21.47 -13.32
C ILE A 31 -38.42 -22.59 -12.31
N ILE A 32 -39.43 -22.43 -11.45
CA ILE A 32 -39.84 -23.46 -10.49
C ILE A 32 -41.14 -24.06 -11.01
N GLU A 33 -41.12 -25.35 -11.33
CA GLU A 33 -42.30 -26.11 -11.77
C GLU A 33 -42.45 -27.34 -10.86
N GLY A 34 -43.62 -27.51 -10.23
CA GLY A 34 -43.89 -28.67 -9.36
C GLY A 34 -42.94 -28.81 -8.16
N GLY A 35 -42.37 -27.71 -7.65
CA GLY A 35 -41.41 -27.72 -6.54
C GLY A 35 -39.96 -28.02 -6.94
N ILE A 36 -39.69 -28.24 -8.22
CA ILE A 36 -38.34 -28.49 -8.75
C ILE A 36 -37.82 -27.23 -9.46
N THR A 37 -36.56 -26.86 -9.17
CA THR A 37 -35.91 -25.71 -9.79
C THR A 37 -35.22 -26.13 -11.11
N TYR A 38 -35.61 -25.48 -12.21
CA TYR A 38 -35.04 -25.68 -13.53
C TYR A 38 -34.27 -24.44 -13.97
N ILE A 39 -33.05 -24.62 -14.47
CA ILE A 39 -32.19 -23.56 -14.99
C ILE A 39 -32.39 -23.47 -16.51
N ILE A 40 -32.68 -22.26 -16.99
CA ILE A 40 -32.93 -21.97 -18.40
C ILE A 40 -31.62 -21.56 -19.05
N VAL A 41 -31.12 -22.41 -19.96
CA VAL A 41 -29.88 -22.15 -20.72
C VAL A 41 -30.22 -21.79 -22.18
N PRO A 42 -29.83 -20.59 -22.66
CA PRO A 42 -29.89 -20.22 -24.07
C PRO A 42 -28.97 -21.09 -24.92
N ARG A 43 -29.41 -21.50 -26.11
CA ARG A 43 -28.63 -22.35 -27.03
C ARG A 43 -27.32 -21.70 -27.52
N SER A 44 -27.16 -20.39 -27.34
CA SER A 44 -25.95 -19.62 -27.64
C SER A 44 -24.84 -19.75 -26.59
N SER A 45 -25.17 -20.25 -25.39
CA SER A 45 -24.22 -20.35 -24.26
C SER A 45 -23.60 -21.75 -24.10
N LEU A 46 -23.81 -22.65 -25.07
CA LEU A 46 -23.31 -24.01 -25.04
C LEU A 46 -22.07 -24.14 -25.94
N GLU A 47 -20.98 -24.65 -25.37
CA GLU A 47 -19.79 -25.13 -26.09
C GLU A 47 -20.19 -26.10 -27.23
N GLU A 48 -19.56 -25.97 -28.40
CA GLU A 48 -19.94 -26.69 -29.63
C GLU A 48 -19.85 -28.22 -29.50
N ASP A 49 -18.91 -28.73 -28.70
CA ASP A 49 -18.74 -30.18 -28.45
C ASP A 49 -19.99 -30.83 -27.83
N LYS A 50 -20.71 -30.08 -26.98
CA LYS A 50 -21.92 -30.57 -26.30
C LYS A 50 -23.18 -30.42 -27.17
N ARG A 51 -23.11 -29.63 -28.25
CA ARG A 51 -24.19 -29.55 -29.24
C ARG A 51 -24.25 -30.83 -30.08
N GLN A 52 -23.11 -31.43 -30.39
CA GLN A 52 -23.03 -32.60 -31.26
C GLN A 52 -23.58 -33.88 -30.61
N GLU A 53 -23.29 -34.13 -29.33
CA GLU A 53 -23.78 -35.32 -28.60
C GLU A 53 -25.32 -35.40 -28.48
N LEU A 54 -26.01 -34.26 -28.52
CA LEU A 54 -27.47 -34.19 -28.42
C LEU A 54 -28.20 -34.37 -29.76
N THR A 55 -27.49 -34.25 -30.89
CA THR A 55 -28.08 -34.35 -32.23
C THR A 55 -28.24 -35.80 -32.70
N GLN A 56 -27.55 -36.77 -32.09
CA GLN A 56 -27.63 -38.18 -32.50
C GLN A 56 -28.90 -38.89 -32.00
N LYS A 57 -29.63 -38.34 -31.02
CA LYS A 57 -30.79 -39.05 -30.42
C LYS A 57 -32.16 -38.63 -30.96
N LYS A 58 -32.22 -37.66 -31.87
CA LYS A 58 -33.47 -37.26 -32.55
C LYS A 58 -33.13 -36.82 -33.96
N THR A 59 -33.57 -37.57 -34.97
CA THR A 59 -34.33 -37.04 -36.11
C THR A 59 -34.61 -38.14 -37.14
N THR A 60 -35.85 -38.62 -37.13
CA THR A 60 -36.58 -38.91 -38.36
C THR A 60 -37.02 -37.58 -38.98
N ALA A 61 -36.83 -37.47 -40.29
CA ALA A 61 -37.46 -36.60 -41.28
C ALA A 61 -37.75 -35.12 -40.92
N SER A 62 -37.02 -34.20 -41.54
CA SER A 62 -37.62 -33.10 -42.32
C SER A 62 -36.56 -32.40 -43.18
N SER A 63 -36.90 -32.23 -44.45
CA SER A 63 -36.12 -31.57 -45.49
C SER A 63 -35.87 -30.11 -45.18
N THR A 64 -34.61 -29.76 -44.94
CA THR A 64 -34.07 -28.39 -45.04
C THR A 64 -32.76 -28.47 -45.83
N PRO A 65 -32.39 -27.42 -46.59
CA PRO A 65 -31.23 -27.45 -47.47
C PRO A 65 -29.99 -27.81 -46.65
N ALA A 66 -29.27 -28.84 -47.11
CA ALA A 66 -28.18 -29.47 -46.39
C ALA A 66 -27.19 -28.41 -45.84
N PRO A 67 -26.75 -28.51 -44.58
CA PRO A 67 -25.67 -27.67 -44.08
C PRO A 67 -24.45 -27.95 -44.96
N GLN A 68 -23.96 -26.92 -45.65
CA GLN A 68 -22.72 -27.01 -46.41
C GLN A 68 -21.64 -27.52 -45.46
N LYS A 69 -21.13 -28.73 -45.71
CA LYS A 69 -20.12 -29.34 -44.86
C LYS A 69 -18.94 -28.38 -44.78
N THR A 70 -18.61 -27.95 -43.57
CA THR A 70 -17.50 -27.02 -43.31
C THR A 70 -16.24 -27.61 -43.94
N THR A 71 -15.78 -27.00 -45.03
CA THR A 71 -14.62 -27.50 -45.75
C THR A 71 -13.38 -27.17 -44.93
N VAL A 72 -12.37 -28.05 -44.95
CA VAL A 72 -11.09 -27.85 -44.24
C VAL A 72 -10.48 -26.47 -44.54
N GLY A 73 -10.60 -25.98 -45.79
CA GLY A 73 -10.17 -24.64 -46.17
C GLY A 73 -10.89 -23.50 -45.43
N MET A 74 -12.19 -23.64 -45.13
CA MET A 74 -12.93 -22.64 -44.35
C MET A 74 -12.47 -22.64 -42.89
N ILE A 75 -12.21 -23.82 -42.32
CA ILE A 75 -11.67 -23.95 -40.96
C ILE A 75 -10.28 -23.32 -40.87
N ILE A 76 -9.40 -23.59 -41.84
CA ILE A 76 -8.06 -22.98 -41.91
C ILE A 76 -8.15 -21.46 -42.03
N ALA A 77 -9.05 -20.94 -42.89
CA ALA A 77 -9.25 -19.51 -43.04
C ALA A 77 -9.76 -18.84 -41.75
N LEU A 78 -10.66 -19.49 -41.01
CA LEU A 78 -11.14 -19.02 -39.70
C LEU A 78 -10.00 -18.98 -38.68
N TYR A 79 -9.20 -20.05 -38.56
CA TYR A 79 -8.04 -20.08 -37.68
C TYR A 79 -6.96 -19.05 -38.06
N GLN A 80 -6.73 -18.81 -39.34
CA GLN A 80 -5.81 -17.77 -39.79
C GLN A 80 -6.29 -16.37 -39.38
N LYS A 81 -7.59 -16.10 -39.55
CA LYS A 81 -8.21 -14.85 -39.13
C LYS A 81 -8.12 -14.64 -37.62
N GLU A 82 -8.43 -15.67 -36.84
CA GLU A 82 -8.34 -15.61 -35.37
C GLU A 82 -6.89 -15.39 -34.92
N ASN A 83 -5.92 -16.10 -35.51
CA ASN A 83 -4.51 -15.87 -35.23
C ASN A 83 -4.05 -14.44 -35.57
N GLN A 84 -4.54 -13.87 -36.68
CA GLN A 84 -4.26 -12.47 -37.01
C GLN A 84 -4.85 -11.51 -35.97
N GLN A 85 -6.09 -11.74 -35.52
CA GLN A 85 -6.72 -10.95 -34.47
C GLN A 85 -5.96 -11.03 -33.15
N LEU A 86 -5.51 -12.22 -32.76
CA LEU A 86 -4.70 -12.42 -31.56
C LEU A 86 -3.36 -11.68 -31.67
N LYS A 87 -2.66 -11.75 -32.81
CA LYS A 87 -1.41 -11.01 -33.04
C LYS A 87 -1.61 -9.50 -32.97
N LEU A 88 -2.70 -8.98 -33.55
CA LEU A 88 -3.06 -7.56 -33.44
C LEU A 88 -3.31 -7.17 -31.99
N LYS A 89 -3.99 -8.04 -31.23
CA LYS A 89 -4.27 -7.77 -29.82
C LYS A 89 -3.01 -7.77 -28.96
N ILE A 90 -2.09 -8.70 -29.23
CA ILE A 90 -0.77 -8.73 -28.57
C ILE A 90 -0.03 -7.42 -28.84
N LYS A 91 0.04 -6.98 -30.10
CA LYS A 91 0.69 -5.72 -30.47
C LYS A 91 0.05 -4.49 -29.79
N GLU A 92 -1.27 -4.48 -29.65
CA GLU A 92 -1.99 -3.42 -28.93
C GLU A 92 -1.66 -3.42 -27.43
N LEU A 93 -1.55 -4.61 -26.83
CA LEU A 93 -1.20 -4.76 -25.41
C LEU A 93 0.26 -4.39 -25.14
N GLU A 94 1.19 -4.79 -26.00
CA GLU A 94 2.59 -4.38 -25.93
C GLU A 94 2.72 -2.85 -25.98
N ALA A 95 2.06 -2.20 -26.94
CA ALA A 95 2.07 -0.73 -27.03
C ALA A 95 1.46 -0.04 -25.78
N LYS A 96 0.46 -0.67 -25.14
CA LYS A 96 -0.11 -0.18 -23.88
C LYS A 96 0.85 -0.36 -22.71
N ILE A 97 1.57 -1.47 -22.67
CA ILE A 97 2.60 -1.73 -21.66
C ILE A 97 3.72 -0.70 -21.80
N ASP A 98 4.21 -0.45 -23.01
CA ASP A 98 5.26 0.54 -23.26
C ASP A 98 4.86 1.94 -22.80
N ARG A 99 3.61 2.35 -23.09
CA ARG A 99 3.07 3.63 -22.58
C ARG A 99 3.00 3.64 -21.06
N LEU A 100 2.51 2.57 -20.44
CA LEU A 100 2.39 2.51 -18.99
C LEU A 100 3.75 2.55 -18.29
N VAL A 101 4.76 1.92 -18.88
CA VAL A 101 6.15 1.98 -18.42
C VAL A 101 6.68 3.40 -18.52
N TYR A 102 6.46 4.06 -19.67
CA TYR A 102 6.85 5.45 -19.87
C TYR A 102 6.18 6.40 -18.87
N ASP A 103 4.85 6.30 -18.70
CA ASP A 103 4.10 7.13 -17.76
C ASP A 103 4.58 6.91 -16.32
N LYS A 104 4.90 5.67 -15.95
CA LYS A 104 5.46 5.34 -14.64
C LYS A 104 6.83 5.98 -14.45
N GLU A 105 7.73 5.88 -15.43
CA GLU A 105 9.06 6.48 -15.35
C GLU A 105 8.97 8.01 -15.23
N GLN A 106 8.11 8.64 -16.01
CA GLN A 106 7.87 10.09 -15.90
C GLN A 106 7.27 10.49 -14.55
N MET A 107 6.37 9.68 -13.99
CA MET A 107 5.86 9.92 -12.63
C MET A 107 6.97 9.82 -11.58
N LEU A 108 7.90 8.86 -11.73
CA LEU A 108 9.04 8.71 -10.82
C LEU A 108 10.00 9.90 -10.92
N ILE A 109 10.27 10.38 -12.13
CA ILE A 109 11.11 11.56 -12.37
C ILE A 109 10.45 12.79 -11.74
N ALA A 110 9.16 13.02 -12.00
CA ALA A 110 8.43 14.14 -11.44
C ALA A 110 8.38 14.13 -9.90
N GLU A 111 8.22 12.95 -9.29
CA GLU A 111 8.24 12.83 -7.82
C GLU A 111 9.64 13.10 -7.25
N ARG A 112 10.69 12.63 -7.94
CA ARG A 112 12.07 12.95 -7.55
C ARG A 112 12.33 14.46 -7.61
N GLU A 113 11.96 15.12 -8.70
CA GLU A 113 12.12 16.57 -8.86
C GLU A 113 11.33 17.32 -7.77
N ARG A 114 10.08 16.90 -7.50
CA ARG A 114 9.27 17.46 -6.42
C ARG A 114 9.95 17.34 -5.07
N ILE A 115 10.54 16.19 -4.76
CA ILE A 115 11.25 15.96 -3.51
C ILE A 115 12.48 16.87 -3.44
N GLU A 116 13.26 16.95 -4.52
CA GLU A 116 14.44 17.81 -4.61
C GLU A 116 14.08 19.28 -4.37
N ASP A 117 13.03 19.78 -5.01
CA ASP A 117 12.51 21.14 -4.82
C ASP A 117 12.09 21.40 -3.36
N ILE A 118 11.41 20.44 -2.73
CA ILE A 118 11.02 20.56 -1.32
C ILE A 118 12.26 20.65 -0.43
N TYR A 119 13.25 19.79 -0.64
CA TYR A 119 14.47 19.83 0.15
C TYR A 119 15.26 21.12 -0.09
N ALA A 120 15.38 21.58 -1.33
CA ALA A 120 16.03 22.85 -1.67
C ALA A 120 15.33 24.03 -0.99
N ALA A 121 14.00 24.09 -1.05
CA ALA A 121 13.22 25.13 -0.38
C ALA A 121 13.35 25.08 1.15
N LYS A 122 13.45 23.87 1.74
CA LYS A 122 13.68 23.70 3.18
C LYS A 122 15.06 24.16 3.59
N ASP A 123 16.08 23.89 2.78
CA ASP A 123 17.45 24.33 3.02
C ASP A 123 17.57 25.85 2.93
N GLU A 124 16.91 26.47 1.95
CA GLU A 124 16.83 27.92 1.84
C GLU A 124 16.12 28.54 3.06
N GLN A 125 15.00 27.95 3.50
CA GLN A 125 14.30 28.37 4.72
C GLN A 125 15.21 28.28 5.96
N LEU A 126 15.98 27.20 6.10
CA LEU A 126 16.95 27.03 7.19
C LEU A 126 18.05 28.07 7.13
N LYS A 127 18.62 28.32 5.94
CA LYS A 127 19.65 29.33 5.73
C LYS A 127 19.16 30.72 6.12
N ASN A 128 17.96 31.10 5.67
CA ASN A 128 17.33 32.37 6.02
C ASN A 128 17.09 32.47 7.54
N PHE A 129 16.66 31.39 8.19
CA PHE A 129 16.48 31.35 9.64
C PHE A 129 17.80 31.54 10.40
N PHE A 130 18.88 30.87 9.97
CA PHE A 130 20.22 31.04 10.55
C PHE A 130 20.76 32.46 10.34
N GLU A 131 20.54 33.05 9.17
CA GLU A 131 20.93 34.43 8.90
C GLU A 131 20.19 35.41 9.81
N VAL A 132 18.87 35.25 9.98
CA VAL A 132 18.06 36.06 10.90
C VAL A 132 18.51 35.88 12.36
N ILE A 133 18.86 34.67 12.78
CA ILE A 133 19.42 34.44 14.13
C ILE A 133 20.78 35.11 14.27
N ASN A 134 21.67 34.94 13.30
CA ASN A 134 23.01 35.52 13.34
C ASN A 134 22.95 37.04 13.38
N THR A 135 22.09 37.65 12.55
CA THR A 135 21.86 39.10 12.59
C THR A 135 21.26 39.56 13.91
N LYS A 136 20.25 38.87 14.46
CA LYS A 136 19.71 39.18 15.81
C LYS A 136 20.74 39.03 16.91
N LEU A 137 21.59 37.99 16.85
CA LEU A 137 22.67 37.79 17.80
C LEU A 137 23.67 38.94 17.73
N LEU A 138 24.10 39.31 16.52
CA LEU A 138 25.05 40.40 16.30
C LEU A 138 24.47 41.76 16.77
N LEU A 139 23.22 42.07 16.42
CA LEU A 139 22.49 43.25 16.92
C LEU A 139 22.34 43.25 18.45
N SER A 140 22.10 42.09 19.06
CA SER A 140 22.01 41.96 20.52
C SER A 140 23.37 42.11 21.22
N GLN A 141 24.47 41.77 20.54
CA GLN A 141 25.82 41.97 21.04
C GLN A 141 26.24 43.44 20.92
N GLU A 142 25.87 44.11 19.82
CA GLU A 142 26.14 45.54 19.61
C GLU A 142 25.34 46.41 20.60
N ASN A 143 24.09 46.04 20.91
CA ASN A 143 23.26 46.69 21.94
C ASN A 143 23.65 46.36 23.40
N ARG A 144 24.70 45.54 23.65
CA ARG A 144 25.17 45.23 25.01
C ARG A 144 26.25 46.18 25.54
N ILE A 145 26.63 47.22 24.78
CA ILE A 145 27.49 48.31 25.24
C ILE A 145 26.60 49.44 25.78
N HIS A 146 25.81 49.17 26.82
CA HIS A 146 25.23 50.12 27.79
C HIS A 146 24.03 49.44 28.45
N ASP A 147 24.30 48.60 29.45
CA ASP A 147 23.59 48.67 30.72
C ASP A 147 24.31 47.77 31.71
N VAL A 148 24.95 48.41 32.69
CA VAL A 148 25.43 47.76 33.89
C VAL A 148 24.20 47.59 34.77
N ASP A 149 23.61 46.39 34.78
CA ASP A 149 22.78 45.98 35.89
C ASP A 149 23.16 44.58 36.38
N ILE A 150 23.52 44.55 37.65
CA ILE A 150 24.00 43.41 38.42
C ILE A 150 22.75 42.78 39.01
N SER A 151 22.21 41.74 38.37
CA SER A 151 21.48 40.60 38.97
C SER A 151 20.57 39.93 37.94
N SER A 152 21.02 38.82 37.37
CA SER A 152 20.12 37.74 36.92
C SER A 152 20.93 36.48 36.63
N THR A 153 20.65 35.47 37.44
CA THR A 153 20.78 34.02 37.21
C THR A 153 21.26 33.56 35.82
N PRO A 154 22.29 32.71 35.73
CA PRO A 154 22.74 32.16 34.46
C PRO A 154 21.81 31.03 33.99
N GLU A 155 20.75 31.36 33.25
CA GLU A 155 20.07 30.42 32.34
C GLU A 155 20.67 30.57 30.93
N GLN A 156 21.92 30.15 30.75
CA GLN A 156 22.57 30.06 29.43
C GLN A 156 23.50 28.84 29.33
N THR A 157 22.92 27.64 29.30
CA THR A 157 23.64 26.39 28.97
C THR A 157 22.86 25.47 28.02
N ALA A 158 21.81 25.96 27.34
CA ALA A 158 20.93 25.12 26.50
C ALA A 158 21.35 24.97 25.02
N ALA A 159 22.49 25.55 24.58
CA ALA A 159 22.86 25.57 23.16
C ALA A 159 24.01 24.62 22.75
N SER A 160 24.64 23.88 23.68
CA SER A 160 25.83 23.06 23.40
C SER A 160 25.59 21.54 23.33
N SER A 161 24.34 21.06 23.42
CA SER A 161 24.06 19.62 23.58
C SER A 161 23.75 18.85 22.29
N LEU A 162 23.58 19.53 21.15
CA LEU A 162 23.16 18.85 19.90
C LEU A 162 24.31 18.16 19.14
N SER A 163 25.58 18.42 19.47
CA SER A 163 26.72 17.82 18.75
C SER A 163 27.10 16.42 19.24
N ASN A 164 26.60 15.96 20.40
CA ASN A 164 27.13 14.75 21.06
C ASN A 164 26.08 13.65 21.34
N GLY A 165 24.85 13.74 20.84
CA GLY A 165 23.83 12.70 21.06
C GLY A 165 23.36 12.55 22.52
N ILE A 166 23.75 13.49 23.40
CA ILE A 166 23.38 13.52 24.81
C ILE A 166 22.07 14.29 24.96
N ILE A 167 21.03 13.62 25.46
CA ILE A 167 19.70 14.20 25.68
C ILE A 167 19.31 14.11 27.15
N GLU A 168 18.60 15.13 27.64
CA GLU A 168 18.04 15.13 28.99
C GLU A 168 17.02 13.98 29.14
N LEU A 169 17.14 13.19 30.22
CA LEU A 169 16.28 12.05 30.50
C LEU A 169 14.80 12.45 30.49
N LYS A 170 14.45 13.56 31.14
CA LYS A 170 13.05 14.05 31.20
C LYS A 170 12.48 14.35 29.82
N ARG A 171 13.29 14.90 28.91
CA ARG A 171 12.90 15.19 27.52
C ARG A 171 12.76 13.90 26.72
N TYR A 172 13.70 12.97 26.87
CA TYR A 172 13.66 11.66 26.24
C TYR A 172 12.42 10.86 26.66
N LEU A 173 12.13 10.79 27.96
CA LEU A 173 10.96 10.08 28.48
C LEU A 173 9.62 10.69 28.02
N LYS A 174 9.58 12.02 27.82
CA LYS A 174 8.42 12.68 27.19
C LYS A 174 8.28 12.32 25.72
N PHE A 175 9.40 12.25 24.99
CA PHE A 175 9.42 11.95 23.57
C PHE A 175 8.93 10.52 23.27
N ILE A 176 9.32 9.53 24.08
CA ILE A 176 8.82 8.14 23.95
C ILE A 176 7.37 7.95 24.42
N GLY A 177 6.70 9.02 24.89
CA GLY A 177 5.28 8.98 25.30
C GLY A 177 5.03 8.39 26.69
N MET A 178 6.04 8.32 27.56
CA MET A 178 5.91 7.70 28.88
C MET A 178 5.03 8.52 29.84
N GLY A 179 4.16 7.83 30.58
CA GLY A 179 3.22 8.43 31.52
C GLY A 179 3.91 9.06 32.73
N SER A 180 3.26 10.03 33.41
CA SER A 180 3.87 10.75 34.55
C SER A 180 4.35 9.83 35.68
N ASN A 181 3.62 8.75 35.96
CA ASN A 181 3.96 7.79 37.01
C ASN A 181 5.15 6.91 36.61
N GLU A 182 5.16 6.39 35.38
CA GLU A 182 6.26 5.61 34.82
C GLU A 182 7.57 6.42 34.79
N ARG A 183 7.49 7.71 34.40
CA ARG A 183 8.65 8.61 34.41
C ARG A 183 9.27 8.78 35.80
N LYS A 184 8.47 8.78 36.87
CA LYS A 184 8.97 8.83 38.25
C LYS A 184 9.68 7.54 38.64
N ILE A 185 9.16 6.40 38.19
CA ILE A 185 9.78 5.09 38.42
C ILE A 185 11.14 5.03 37.73
N VAL A 186 11.21 5.39 36.45
CA VAL A 186 12.46 5.44 35.69
C VAL A 186 13.45 6.42 36.32
N LYS A 187 13.02 7.64 36.69
CA LYS A 187 13.89 8.61 37.37
C LYS A 187 14.50 8.03 38.67
N ARG A 188 13.70 7.34 39.49
CA ARG A 188 14.20 6.68 40.71
C ARG A 188 15.23 5.58 40.40
N ARG A 189 15.08 4.82 39.30
CA ARG A 189 16.08 3.82 38.90
C ARG A 189 17.40 4.47 38.46
N PHE A 190 17.32 5.59 37.74
CA PHE A 190 18.49 6.39 37.38
C PHE A 190 19.18 6.97 38.63
N GLU A 191 18.43 7.42 39.63
CA GLU A 191 18.98 7.87 40.92
C GLU A 191 19.68 6.73 41.68
N LEU A 192 19.12 5.51 41.69
CA LEU A 192 19.69 4.36 42.39
C LEU A 192 20.97 3.83 41.72
N ALA A 193 21.03 3.86 40.40
CA ALA A 193 22.18 3.39 39.65
C ALA A 193 23.27 4.47 39.48
N TYR A 194 22.98 5.73 39.84
CA TYR A 194 23.95 6.81 39.82
C TYR A 194 25.15 6.51 40.73
N GLY A 195 26.36 6.64 40.19
CA GLY A 195 27.62 6.31 40.87
C GLY A 195 28.03 4.84 40.78
N SER A 196 27.11 3.93 40.43
CA SER A 196 27.42 2.51 40.16
C SER A 196 27.51 2.20 38.67
N ASP A 197 26.67 2.83 37.86
CA ASP A 197 26.61 2.63 36.41
C ASP A 197 27.24 3.83 35.66
N VAL A 198 28.23 3.54 34.81
CA VAL A 198 28.96 4.53 34.00
C VAL A 198 28.07 5.16 32.92
N ARG A 199 26.92 4.55 32.59
CA ARG A 199 25.97 5.03 31.58
C ARG A 199 25.16 6.24 32.05
N ILE A 200 25.12 6.52 33.35
CA ILE A 200 24.27 7.55 33.94
C ILE A 200 25.07 8.84 34.10
N ILE A 201 24.64 9.86 33.35
CA ILE A 201 25.29 11.16 33.35
C ILE A 201 24.42 12.14 34.15
N GLN A 202 24.98 12.78 35.17
CA GLN A 202 24.30 13.85 35.92
C GLN A 202 25.02 15.18 35.67
N LYS A 203 24.27 16.22 35.29
CA LYS A 203 24.76 17.60 35.18
C LYS A 203 23.74 18.51 35.85
N GLU A 204 24.20 19.41 36.72
CA GLU A 204 23.34 20.42 37.38
C GLU A 204 22.12 19.81 38.11
N GLY A 205 22.26 18.57 38.62
CA GLY A 205 21.20 17.85 39.33
C GLY A 205 20.22 17.07 38.43
N GLU A 206 20.28 17.24 37.11
CA GLU A 206 19.43 16.52 36.15
C GLU A 206 20.18 15.37 35.46
N PHE A 207 19.42 14.34 35.05
CA PHE A 207 19.97 13.15 34.39
C PHE A 207 19.93 13.26 32.87
N TYR A 208 20.96 12.72 32.24
CA TYR A 208 21.14 12.70 30.80
C TYR A 208 21.42 11.27 30.31
N VAL A 209 21.01 10.98 29.08
CA VAL A 209 21.24 9.71 28.38
C VAL A 209 22.00 9.98 27.09
N ASP A 210 22.97 9.11 26.79
CA ASP A 210 23.75 9.14 25.55
C ASP A 210 23.30 7.98 24.64
N LEU A 211 22.35 8.29 23.76
CA LEU A 211 21.75 7.31 22.85
C LEU A 211 22.71 6.84 21.75
N SER A 212 23.86 7.50 21.58
CA SER A 212 24.85 7.13 20.57
C SER A 212 25.80 6.05 21.09
N LYS A 213 25.94 5.95 22.42
CA LYS A 213 26.96 5.13 23.06
C LYS A 213 26.40 3.95 23.85
N TYR A 214 25.19 4.08 24.41
CA TYR A 214 24.62 3.08 25.31
C TYR A 214 23.14 2.80 25.03
N ASP A 215 22.74 1.56 25.30
CA ASP A 215 21.33 1.17 25.38
C ASP A 215 20.83 1.30 26.83
N TYR A 216 19.59 1.78 26.97
CA TYR A 216 18.90 2.06 28.23
C TYR A 216 17.55 1.33 28.34
N THR A 217 17.24 0.40 27.43
CA THR A 217 16.00 -0.40 27.46
C THR A 217 15.76 -1.09 28.79
N ASP A 218 16.82 -1.54 29.48
CA ASP A 218 16.79 -2.09 30.83
C ASP A 218 16.20 -1.13 31.87
N PHE A 219 16.60 0.14 31.82
CA PHE A 219 16.08 1.18 32.72
C PHE A 219 14.66 1.62 32.40
N LEU A 220 14.19 1.43 31.16
CA LEU A 220 12.88 1.87 30.67
C LEU A 220 11.74 0.86 30.90
N SER A 221 12.08 -0.39 31.24
CA SER A 221 11.14 -1.53 31.39
C SER A 221 10.24 -1.52 32.62
#